data_AF-A0AAU4IJG9-F1
#
_entry.id   AF-A0AAU4IJG9-F1
#
_cell.length_a   1.000
_cell.length_b   1.000
_cell.length_c   1.000
_cell.angle_alpha   90.00
_cell.angle_beta   90.00
_cell.angle_gamma   90.00
#
_symmetry.space_group_name_H-M   'P 1'
#
loop_
_entity.id
_entity.type
_entity.pdbx_description
1 polymer ?
#
loop_
_entity_poly.entity_id
_entity_poly.type
_entity_poly.pdbx_seq_one_letter_code
_entity_poly.pdbx_strand_id
1 'polypeptide(L)'
;MSGQPAAVEFLYELWDANWDDGPLGNYRILRHRITKKTARRIYFVRCGDRPAFVDRQRMEAAGEIFYRPIARTLYLAEPTLPRQPKPASLPELKAAMADAHPDRGGTNSAFIAARQRYERARTLP
;
A
#
# COMPACT_ATOMS: atom_id res chain seq x y z
N MET A 1 -7.46 -9.89 -39.10
CA MET A 1 -6.68 -10.41 -37.94
C MET A 1 -6.71 -9.36 -36.84
N SER A 2 -7.57 -9.54 -35.84
CA SER A 2 -7.67 -8.62 -34.71
C SER A 2 -6.49 -8.88 -33.78
N GLY A 3 -5.46 -8.02 -33.83
CA GLY A 3 -4.34 -8.10 -32.91
C GLY A 3 -4.80 -7.71 -31.51
N GLN A 4 -4.88 -8.67 -30.58
CA GLN A 4 -5.04 -8.33 -29.17
C GLN A 4 -3.86 -7.43 -28.75
N PRO A 5 -4.11 -6.29 -28.09
CA PRO A 5 -3.02 -5.51 -27.53
C PRO A 5 -2.25 -6.40 -26.54
N ALA A 6 -0.93 -6.47 -26.68
CA ALA A 6 -0.10 -7.26 -25.79
C ALA A 6 -0.39 -6.86 -24.33
N ALA A 7 -0.66 -7.85 -23.48
CA ALA A 7 -0.92 -7.62 -22.06
C ALA A 7 0.28 -6.89 -21.44
N VAL A 8 0.02 -5.77 -20.77
CA VAL A 8 1.07 -5.03 -20.06
C VAL A 8 1.41 -5.81 -18.79
N GLU A 9 2.65 -6.30 -18.70
CA GLU A 9 3.13 -7.06 -17.55
C GLU A 9 3.92 -6.17 -16.57
N PHE A 10 3.92 -6.52 -15.29
CA PHE A 10 4.55 -5.76 -14.22
C PHE A 10 5.39 -6.65 -13.30
N LEU A 11 6.38 -6.03 -12.66
CA LEU A 11 6.94 -6.51 -11.39
C LEU A 11 6.38 -5.64 -10.27
N TYR A 12 6.16 -6.22 -9.11
CA TYR A 12 5.53 -5.54 -7.99
C TYR A 12 6.52 -5.34 -6.86
N GLU A 13 6.42 -4.24 -6.14
CA GLU A 13 7.21 -3.94 -4.95
C GLU A 13 6.25 -3.57 -3.82
N LEU A 14 6.55 -4.10 -2.63
CA LEU A 14 5.92 -3.63 -1.39
C LEU A 14 6.68 -2.40 -0.88
N TRP A 15 6.07 -1.23 -1.01
CA TRP A 15 6.64 0.02 -0.52
C TRP A 15 5.94 0.43 0.78
N ASP A 16 6.71 0.60 1.85
CA ASP A 16 6.22 1.20 3.08
C ASP A 16 6.25 2.73 2.94
N ALA A 17 5.08 3.35 2.85
CA ALA A 17 4.96 4.80 2.70
C ALA A 17 5.09 5.56 4.04
N ASN A 18 5.18 4.87 5.19
CA ASN A 18 5.11 5.44 6.52
C ASN A 18 6.41 5.23 7.33
N TRP A 19 7.59 5.51 6.77
CA TRP A 19 8.82 5.41 7.57
C TRP A 19 8.71 6.25 8.87
N ASP A 20 8.00 7.38 8.85
CA ASP A 20 7.88 8.28 10.01
C ASP A 20 6.63 8.09 10.91
N ASP A 21 5.57 7.39 10.48
CA ASP A 21 4.26 7.35 11.19
C ASP A 21 4.00 6.06 12.01
N GLY A 22 5.02 5.23 12.21
CA GLY A 22 4.97 4.09 13.11
C GLY A 22 4.57 2.75 12.45
N PRO A 23 4.52 1.66 13.25
CA PRO A 23 4.67 0.27 12.80
C PRO A 23 3.49 -0.32 12.01
N LEU A 24 2.47 0.47 11.67
CA LEU A 24 1.22 0.00 11.09
C LEU A 24 0.70 0.99 10.02
N GLY A 25 0.95 0.72 8.74
CA GLY A 25 -0.24 0.61 7.86
C GLY A 25 -0.31 1.24 6.49
N ASN A 26 0.72 1.92 5.93
CA ASN A 26 0.64 2.42 4.55
C ASN A 26 1.54 1.66 3.57
N TYR A 27 1.44 0.34 3.58
CA TYR A 27 1.99 -0.43 2.47
C TYR A 27 1.26 -0.07 1.18
N ARG A 28 2.04 0.27 0.16
CA ARG A 28 1.58 0.49 -1.21
C ARG A 28 2.24 -0.54 -2.11
N ILE A 29 1.49 -1.00 -3.10
CA ILE A 29 2.06 -1.81 -4.17
C ILE A 29 2.52 -0.85 -5.26
N LEU A 30 3.83 -0.78 -5.48
CA LEU A 30 4.39 -0.10 -6.65
C LEU A 30 4.48 -1.10 -7.80
N ARG A 31 4.06 -0.65 -8.99
CA ARG A 31 4.07 -1.46 -10.22
C ARG A 31 5.17 -0.96 -11.14
N HIS A 32 6.12 -1.83 -11.46
CA HIS A 32 7.24 -1.57 -12.35
C HIS A 32 6.97 -2.24 -13.70
N ARG A 33 6.75 -1.44 -14.75
CA ARG A 33 6.35 -1.96 -16.07
C ARG A 33 7.48 -2.79 -16.68
N ILE A 34 7.17 -4.03 -17.07
CA ILE A 34 8.08 -4.86 -17.84
C ILE A 34 8.12 -4.34 -19.28
N THR A 35 9.32 -4.07 -19.77
CA THR A 35 9.54 -3.58 -21.14
C THR A 35 9.97 -4.69 -22.09
N LYS A 36 10.66 -5.71 -21.58
CA LYS A 36 11.17 -6.82 -22.38
C LYS A 36 11.45 -8.04 -21.52
N LYS A 37 11.06 -9.23 -21.98
CA LYS A 37 11.51 -10.51 -21.43
C LYS A 37 12.39 -11.23 -22.44
N THR A 38 13.54 -11.73 -22.01
CA THR A 38 14.42 -12.60 -22.80
C THR A 38 14.49 -13.97 -22.14
N ALA A 39 15.30 -14.90 -22.65
CA ALA A 39 15.52 -16.18 -21.99
C ALA A 39 16.20 -16.02 -20.61
N ARG A 40 17.00 -14.96 -20.41
CA ARG A 40 17.80 -14.77 -19.19
C ARG A 40 17.33 -13.61 -18.31
N ARG A 41 16.69 -12.59 -18.88
CA ARG A 41 16.42 -11.32 -18.19
C ARG A 41 14.97 -10.89 -18.34
N ILE A 42 14.44 -10.29 -17.28
CA ILE A 42 13.25 -9.45 -17.33
C ILE A 42 13.72 -8.01 -17.18
N TYR A 43 13.51 -7.19 -18.21
CA TYR A 43 13.77 -5.76 -18.21
C TYR A 43 12.51 -5.01 -17.83
N PHE A 44 12.65 -4.00 -16.98
CA PHE A 44 11.55 -3.20 -16.50
C PHE A 44 11.98 -1.75 -16.30
N VAL A 45 10.99 -0.85 -16.21
CA VAL A 45 11.19 0.55 -15.86
C VAL A 45 10.80 0.73 -14.40
N ARG A 46 11.75 1.21 -13.60
CA ARG A 46 11.55 1.54 -12.19
C ARG A 46 10.98 2.96 -12.06
N CYS A 47 10.35 3.28 -10.93
CA CYS A 47 10.02 4.67 -10.55
C CYS A 47 11.19 5.64 -10.84
N GLY A 48 10.87 6.74 -11.54
CA GLY A 48 11.84 7.71 -12.06
C GLY A 48 12.50 7.30 -13.39
N ASP A 49 11.81 6.50 -14.20
CA ASP A 49 12.17 6.11 -15.57
C ASP A 49 13.54 5.44 -15.75
N ARG A 50 14.09 4.87 -14.68
CA ARG A 50 15.38 4.19 -14.76
C ARG A 50 15.20 2.76 -15.27
N PRO A 51 15.85 2.37 -16.38
CA PRO A 51 15.82 0.99 -16.85
C PRO A 51 16.56 0.08 -15.88
N ALA A 52 15.98 -1.08 -15.61
CA ALA A 52 16.52 -2.10 -14.72
C ALA A 52 16.24 -3.51 -15.26
N PHE A 53 16.89 -4.51 -14.67
CA PHE A 53 16.64 -5.91 -15.00
C PHE A 53 16.79 -6.84 -13.79
N VAL A 54 16.11 -7.97 -13.85
CA VAL A 54 16.30 -9.13 -12.96
C VAL A 54 16.59 -10.39 -13.78
N ASP A 55 17.10 -11.42 -13.10
CA ASP A 55 17.21 -12.76 -13.68
C ASP A 55 15.83 -13.38 -13.85
N ARG A 56 15.51 -13.81 -15.08
CA ARG A 56 14.20 -14.36 -15.40
C ARG A 56 13.96 -15.71 -14.75
N GLN A 57 14.91 -16.62 -14.87
CA GLN A 57 14.75 -18.00 -14.41
C GLN A 57 14.58 -18.03 -12.90
N ARG A 58 15.38 -17.23 -12.19
CA ARG A 58 15.25 -17.10 -10.74
C ARG A 58 13.92 -16.48 -10.32
N MET A 59 13.46 -15.44 -11.03
CA MET A 59 12.17 -14.81 -10.74
C MET A 59 10.99 -15.75 -11.01
N GLU A 60 10.97 -16.44 -12.15
CA GLU A 60 9.88 -17.35 -12.51
C GLU A 60 9.85 -18.60 -11.62
N ALA A 61 11.01 -19.09 -11.16
CA ALA A 61 11.08 -20.23 -10.25
C ALA A 61 10.66 -19.90 -8.81
N ALA A 62 11.06 -18.73 -8.30
CA ALA A 62 10.80 -18.34 -6.91
C ALA A 62 9.52 -17.51 -6.72
N GLY A 63 9.03 -16.84 -7.78
CA GLY A 63 7.95 -15.86 -7.71
C GLY A 63 8.38 -14.48 -7.16
N GLU A 64 9.56 -14.39 -6.54
CA GLU A 64 10.11 -13.16 -5.98
C GLU A 64 11.64 -13.12 -6.04
N ILE A 65 12.21 -11.91 -5.98
CA ILE A 65 13.66 -11.73 -5.86
C ILE A 65 14.01 -10.48 -5.06
N PHE A 66 15.03 -10.59 -4.20
CA PHE A 66 15.63 -9.42 -3.56
C PHE A 66 16.50 -8.65 -4.57
N TYR A 67 16.06 -7.45 -4.93
CA TYR A 67 16.74 -6.54 -5.84
C TYR A 67 17.69 -5.61 -5.09
N ARG A 68 18.96 -6.01 -5.06
CA ARG A 68 20.04 -5.35 -4.32
C ARG A 68 20.18 -3.84 -4.58
N PRO A 69 20.08 -3.31 -5.82
CA PRO A 69 20.33 -1.88 -6.06
C PRO A 69 19.45 -0.89 -5.29
N ILE A 70 18.29 -1.34 -4.79
CA ILE A 70 17.40 -0.53 -3.93
C ILE A 70 17.08 -1.21 -2.61
N ALA A 71 17.66 -2.38 -2.33
CA ALA A 71 17.32 -3.21 -1.18
C ALA A 71 15.80 -3.41 -1.03
N ARG A 72 15.15 -3.89 -2.10
CA ARG A 72 13.70 -4.18 -2.12
C ARG A 72 13.43 -5.55 -2.73
N THR A 73 12.38 -6.21 -2.26
CA THR A 73 11.89 -7.45 -2.88
C THR A 73 10.93 -7.11 -4.00
N LEU A 74 11.15 -7.71 -5.16
CA LEU A 74 10.27 -7.63 -6.33
C LEU A 74 9.51 -8.94 -6.46
N TYR A 75 8.22 -8.86 -6.75
CA TYR A 75 7.31 -9.99 -6.91
C TYR A 75 6.83 -10.07 -8.36
N LEU A 76 6.68 -11.30 -8.85
CA LEU A 76 6.13 -11.56 -10.19
C LEU A 76 4.59 -11.44 -10.22
N ALA A 77 3.93 -11.78 -9.12
CA ALA A 77 2.51 -11.61 -8.92
C ALA A 77 2.22 -10.43 -7.98
N GLU A 78 1.07 -9.78 -8.15
CA GLU A 78 0.65 -8.69 -7.27
C GLU A 78 0.44 -9.25 -5.85
N PRO A 79 1.22 -8.80 -4.85
CA PRO A 79 1.07 -9.31 -3.48
C PRO A 79 -0.27 -8.85 -2.91
N THR A 80 -0.89 -9.70 -2.09
CA THR A 80 -2.12 -9.30 -1.37
C THR A 80 -1.74 -8.53 -0.13
N LEU A 81 -2.12 -7.25 -0.06
CA LEU A 81 -1.99 -6.49 1.18
C LEU A 81 -3.15 -6.83 2.12
N PRO A 82 -2.90 -7.03 3.43
CA PRO A 82 -3.98 -7.02 4.39
C PRO A 82 -4.66 -5.65 4.32
N ARG A 83 -5.94 -5.62 3.95
CA ARG A 83 -6.73 -4.38 3.99
C ARG A 83 -6.82 -3.94 5.45
N GLN A 84 -6.17 -2.83 5.77
CA GLN A 84 -6.42 -2.21 7.06
C GLN A 84 -7.84 -1.61 7.07
N PRO A 85 -8.56 -1.69 8.20
CA PRO A 85 -9.81 -0.96 8.33
C PRO A 85 -9.52 0.53 8.11
N LYS A 86 -10.29 1.14 7.20
CA LYS A 86 -10.20 2.58 6.96
C LYS A 86 -10.41 3.30 8.31
N PRO A 87 -9.53 4.21 8.71
CA PRO A 87 -9.77 5.01 9.91
C PRO A 87 -11.06 5.80 9.74
N ALA A 88 -11.83 5.92 10.83
CA ALA A 88 -13.06 6.71 10.81
C ALA A 88 -12.75 8.15 10.41
N SER A 89 -13.55 8.67 9.48
CA SER A 89 -13.48 10.05 9.03
C SER A 89 -13.87 11.04 10.13
N LEU A 90 -13.48 12.31 9.98
CA LEU A 90 -13.85 13.37 10.93
C LEU A 90 -15.38 13.48 11.13
N PRO A 91 -16.24 13.39 10.09
CA PRO A 91 -17.69 13.36 10.28
C PRO A 91 -18.16 12.15 11.09
N GLU A 92 -17.63 10.95 10.85
CA GLU A 92 -17.99 9.73 11.59
C GLU A 92 -17.56 9.83 13.07
N LEU A 93 -16.37 10.38 13.33
CA LEU A 93 -15.90 10.62 14.69
C LEU A 93 -16.71 11.70 15.41
N LYS A 94 -17.16 12.74 14.69
CA LYS A 94 -18.03 13.78 15.24
C LYS A 94 -19.42 13.23 15.57
N ALA A 95 -19.98 12.36 14.72
CA ALA A 95 -21.24 11.67 14.99
C ALA A 95 -21.12 10.76 16.23
N ALA A 96 -20.07 9.92 16.29
CA ALA A 96 -19.81 9.06 17.44
C ALA A 96 -19.62 9.84 18.75
N MET A 97 -19.02 11.04 18.69
CA MET A 97 -18.92 11.94 19.83
C MET A 97 -20.29 12.50 20.25
N ALA A 98 -21.14 12.89 19.29
CA ALA A 98 -22.49 13.37 19.58
C ALA A 98 -23.36 12.28 20.21
N ASP A 99 -23.30 11.05 19.70
CA ASP A 99 -24.08 9.91 20.19
C ASP A 99 -23.63 9.46 21.59
N ALA A 100 -22.34 9.62 21.91
CA ALA A 100 -21.81 9.32 23.23
C ALA A 100 -22.13 10.39 24.28
N HIS A 101 -22.76 11.52 23.92
CA HIS A 101 -23.03 12.62 24.83
C HIS A 101 -24.05 12.21 25.92
N PRO A 102 -23.83 12.56 27.20
CA PRO A 102 -24.77 12.26 28.30
C PRO A 102 -26.21 12.71 28.02
N ASP A 103 -26.38 13.91 27.46
CA ASP A 103 -27.71 14.45 27.07
C ASP A 103 -28.46 13.60 26.03
N ARG A 104 -27.77 12.67 25.36
CA ARG A 104 -28.36 11.71 24.42
C ARG A 104 -28.43 10.28 24.97
N GLY A 105 -28.26 10.12 26.28
CA GLY A 105 -28.25 8.81 26.94
C GLY A 105 -26.88 8.11 26.96
N GLY A 106 -25.81 8.82 26.59
CA GLY A 106 -24.44 8.33 26.71
C GLY A 106 -23.86 8.48 28.11
N THR A 107 -22.54 8.28 28.25
CA THR A 107 -21.82 8.50 29.52
C THR A 107 -20.68 9.49 29.34
N ASN A 108 -20.32 10.21 30.41
CA ASN A 108 -19.16 11.12 30.39
C ASN A 108 -17.87 10.41 29.94
N SER A 109 -17.67 9.17 30.37
CA SER A 109 -16.49 8.37 29.99
C SER A 109 -16.46 8.05 28.48
N ALA A 110 -17.60 7.67 27.91
CA ALA A 110 -17.75 7.39 26.48
C ALA A 110 -17.54 8.66 25.64
N PHE A 111 -18.09 9.79 26.09
CA PHE A 111 -17.93 11.09 25.45
C PHE A 111 -16.46 11.54 25.43
N ILE A 112 -15.75 11.45 26.56
CA ILE A 112 -14.33 11.81 26.66
C ILE A 112 -13.48 10.95 25.71
N ALA A 113 -13.71 9.63 25.67
CA ALA A 113 -13.00 8.73 24.78
C ALA A 113 -13.29 8.99 23.29
N ALA A 114 -14.52 9.35 22.94
CA ALA A 114 -14.89 9.74 21.57
C ALA A 114 -14.24 11.08 21.18
N ARG A 115 -14.27 12.08 22.07
CA ARG A 115 -13.63 13.39 21.87
C ARG A 115 -12.13 13.28 21.67
N GLN A 116 -11.43 12.46 22.47
CA GLN A 116 -10.00 12.22 22.31
C GLN A 116 -9.65 11.59 20.95
N ARG A 117 -10.53 10.76 20.37
CA ARG A 117 -10.35 10.20 19.03
C ARG A 117 -10.55 11.26 17.95
N TYR A 118 -11.58 12.08 18.08
CA TYR A 118 -11.85 13.21 17.18
C TYR A 118 -10.71 14.24 17.16
N GLU A 119 -10.23 14.68 18.32
CA GLU A 119 -9.16 15.68 18.40
C GLU A 119 -7.83 15.17 17.84
N ARG A 120 -7.50 13.89 18.09
CA ARG A 120 -6.33 13.24 17.45
C ARG A 120 -6.46 13.23 15.93
N ALA A 121 -7.61 12.83 15.40
CA ALA A 121 -7.84 12.82 13.95
C ALA A 121 -7.83 14.22 13.33
N ARG A 122 -8.24 15.25 14.08
CA ARG A 122 -8.29 16.66 13.62
C ARG A 122 -6.91 17.32 13.57
N THR A 123 -5.95 16.81 14.34
CA THR A 123 -4.59 17.37 14.47
C THR A 123 -3.57 16.65 13.61
N LEU A 124 -3.94 15.56 12.94
CA LEU A 124 -3.10 14.93 11.91
C LEU A 124 -2.99 15.88 10.69
N PRO A 125 -1.76 16.13 10.19
CA PRO A 125 -1.51 17.01 9.04
C PRO A 125 -2.03 16.46 7.71
#